data_AF-A0A3M5VYN5-F1
#
_entry.id   AF-A0A3M5VYN5-F1
#
_cell.length_a   1.000
_cell.length_b   1.000
_cell.length_c   1.000
_cell.angle_alpha   90.00
_cell.angle_beta   90.00
_cell.angle_gamma   90.00
#
_symmetry.space_group_name_H-M   'P 1'
#
loop_
_entity.id
_entity.type
_entity.pdbx_description
1 polymer ?
#
loop_
_entity_poly.entity_id
_entity_poly.type
_entity_poly.pdbx_seq_one_letter_code
_entity_poly.pdbx_strand_id
1 'polypeptide(L)'
;MRPDGPGRWKGTAGDVVGEAYGEVAGNSFHWNYVLRLPVDGTVYDVSLDDWMYMIDEQTLANRSSMTKLGVEIGQITLFFRKTGK
;
A
#
# COMPACT_ATOMS: atom_id res chain seq x y z
N MET A 1 -6.81 -6.76 7.72
CA MET A 1 -7.73 -5.73 7.16
C MET A 1 -9.16 -6.10 7.48
N ARG A 2 -10.04 -5.10 7.61
CA ARG A 2 -11.48 -5.23 7.87
C ARG A 2 -12.27 -4.28 6.96
N PRO A 3 -13.51 -4.61 6.57
CA PRO A 3 -14.37 -3.67 5.83
C PRO A 3 -14.68 -2.39 6.64
N ASP A 4 -14.87 -1.27 5.93
CA ASP A 4 -15.20 0.06 6.48
C ASP A 4 -16.28 0.78 5.64
N GLY A 5 -17.18 0.00 5.03
CA GLY A 5 -18.23 0.48 4.13
C GLY A 5 -18.09 -0.07 2.71
N PRO A 6 -19.02 0.29 1.79
CA PRO A 6 -18.98 -0.18 0.42
C PRO A 6 -17.67 0.18 -0.27
N GLY A 7 -16.89 -0.82 -0.69
CA GLY A 7 -15.59 -0.64 -1.33
C GLY A 7 -14.47 -0.13 -0.43
N ARG A 8 -14.73 0.16 0.85
CA ARG A 8 -13.75 0.77 1.78
C ARG A 8 -13.21 -0.24 2.78
N TRP A 9 -11.93 -0.09 3.11
CA TRP A 9 -11.20 -1.01 3.97
C TRP A 9 -10.33 -0.27 4.98
N LYS A 10 -10.14 -0.88 6.14
CA LYS A 10 -9.18 -0.45 7.16
C LYS A 10 -8.22 -1.58 7.51
N GLY A 11 -6.97 -1.24 7.83
CA GLY A 11 -5.93 -2.21 8.17
C GLY A 11 -5.04 -1.74 9.30
N THR A 12 -4.45 -2.69 10.03
CA THR A 12 -3.42 -2.44 11.04
C THR A 12 -2.33 -3.48 10.86
N ALA A 13 -1.09 -3.12 11.16
CA ALA A 13 0.05 -4.02 11.21
C ALA A 13 1.05 -3.50 12.27
N GLY A 14 2.02 -4.33 12.68
CA GLY A 14 2.96 -3.97 13.75
C GLY A 14 3.90 -2.80 13.42
N ASP A 15 4.13 -2.58 12.14
CA ASP A 15 4.96 -1.54 11.55
C ASP A 15 4.15 -0.37 10.94
N VAL A 16 2.82 -0.44 11.01
CA VAL A 16 1.94 0.64 10.54
C VAL A 16 1.58 1.56 11.71
N VAL A 17 1.72 2.87 11.51
CA VAL A 17 1.29 3.89 12.48
C VAL A 17 -0.21 4.12 12.33
N GLY A 18 -0.98 3.69 13.33
CA GLY A 18 -2.44 3.86 13.35
C GLY A 18 -3.15 2.86 12.44
N GLU A 19 -4.06 3.36 11.60
CA GLU A 19 -4.79 2.55 10.63
C GLU A 19 -4.38 2.93 9.19
N ALA A 20 -4.29 1.91 8.36
CA ALA A 20 -4.25 2.06 6.91
C ALA A 20 -5.68 2.16 6.35
N TYR A 21 -5.85 2.89 5.26
CA TYR A 21 -7.13 3.15 4.61
C TYR A 21 -7.09 2.69 3.17
N GLY A 22 -8.15 2.01 2.73
CA GLY A 22 -8.25 1.45 1.39
C GLY A 22 -9.57 1.73 0.71
N GLU A 23 -9.51 1.88 -0.60
CA GLU A 23 -10.68 2.01 -1.48
C GLU A 23 -10.54 1.13 -2.72
N VAL A 24 -11.58 0.36 -3.01
CA VAL A 24 -11.70 -0.46 -4.23
C VAL A 24 -12.60 0.27 -5.22
N ALA A 25 -12.12 0.44 -6.44
CA ALA A 25 -12.88 0.97 -7.57
C ALA A 25 -12.55 0.19 -8.85
N GLY A 26 -13.51 -0.59 -9.35
CA GLY A 26 -13.31 -1.42 -10.54
C GLY A 26 -12.22 -2.46 -10.32
N ASN A 27 -11.19 -2.43 -11.16
CA ASN A 27 -10.01 -3.31 -11.07
C ASN A 27 -8.88 -2.71 -10.21
N SER A 28 -9.12 -1.57 -9.55
CA SER A 28 -8.12 -0.85 -8.77
C SER A 28 -8.38 -0.92 -7.26
N PHE A 29 -7.31 -0.92 -6.49
CA PHE A 29 -7.31 -0.75 -5.04
C PHE A 29 -6.27 0.30 -4.66
N HIS A 30 -6.72 1.38 -4.02
CA HIS A 30 -5.87 2.47 -3.53
C HIS A 30 -5.67 2.31 -2.02
N TRP A 31 -4.43 2.33 -1.56
CA TRP A 31 -4.07 2.03 -0.18
C TRP A 31 -3.12 3.09 0.38
N ASN A 32 -3.53 3.72 1.48
CA ASN A 32 -2.77 4.77 2.15
C ASN A 32 -2.46 4.39 3.60
N TYR A 33 -1.20 4.54 4.00
CA TYR A 33 -0.75 4.25 5.37
C TYR A 33 0.57 4.94 5.68
N VAL A 34 0.90 4.98 6.97
CA VAL A 34 2.21 5.43 7.45
C VAL A 34 2.98 4.22 7.95
N LEU A 35 4.15 3.95 7.37
CA LEU A 35 5.03 2.84 7.69
C LEU A 35 6.19 3.31 8.57
N ARG A 36 6.51 2.54 9.61
CA ARG A 36 7.76 2.65 10.38
C ARG A 36 8.88 1.95 9.62
N LEU A 37 9.66 2.72 8.88
CA LEU A 37 10.76 2.22 8.06
C LEU A 37 12.10 2.31 8.83
N PRO A 38 12.71 1.19 9.25
CA PRO A 38 14.06 1.20 9.82
C PRO A 38 15.11 1.41 8.72
N VAL A 39 15.97 2.42 8.89
CA VAL A 39 17.12 2.73 8.03
C VAL A 39 18.32 3.06 8.93
N ASP A 40 19.39 2.26 8.83
CA ASP A 40 20.65 2.47 9.54
C ASP A 40 20.49 2.74 11.05
N GLY A 41 19.65 1.96 11.73
CA GLY A 41 19.39 2.06 13.17
C GLY A 41 18.43 3.18 13.58
N THR A 42 17.93 3.98 12.64
CA THR A 42 16.90 5.01 12.86
C THR A 42 15.58 4.56 12.26
N VAL A 43 14.45 4.81 12.93
CA VAL A 43 13.12 4.51 12.41
C VAL A 43 12.48 5.79 11.88
N TYR A 44 12.03 5.75 10.63
CA TYR A 44 11.36 6.85 9.95
C TYR A 44 9.90 6.50 9.69
N ASP A 45 8.99 7.38 10.12
CA ASP A 45 7.60 7.31 9.69
C ASP A 45 7.46 7.88 8.28
N VAL A 46 7.17 7.03 7.29
CA VAL A 46 7.02 7.40 5.88
C VAL A 46 5.60 7.14 5.42
N SER A 47 5.02 8.06 4.65
CA SER A 47 3.66 7.90 4.09
C SER A 47 3.73 7.15 2.77
N LEU A 48 2.91 6.13 2.62
CA LEU A 48 2.79 5.31 1.41
C LEU A 48 1.46 5.61 0.71
N ASP A 49 1.54 5.82 -0.59
CA ASP A 49 0.41 5.90 -1.51
C ASP A 49 0.55 4.79 -2.55
N ASP A 50 -0.20 3.72 -2.35
CA ASP A 50 -0.12 2.50 -3.13
C ASP A 50 -1.34 2.37 -4.04
N TRP A 51 -1.10 2.36 -5.35
CA TRP A 51 -2.10 1.97 -6.33
C TRP A 51 -1.86 0.53 -6.78
N MET A 52 -2.88 -0.30 -6.66
CA MET A 52 -2.87 -1.68 -7.10
C MET A 52 -3.90 -1.87 -8.21
N TYR A 53 -3.50 -2.50 -9.31
CA TYR A 53 -4.33 -2.72 -10.49
C TYR A 53 -4.32 -4.19 -10.86
N MET A 54 -5.49 -4.80 -10.94
CA MET A 54 -5.64 -6.13 -11.52
C MET A 54 -5.57 -5.99 -13.05
N ILE A 55 -4.45 -6.45 -13.61
CA ILE A 55 -4.15 -6.36 -15.05
C ILE A 55 -4.85 -7.49 -15.79
N ASP A 56 -4.85 -8.68 -15.19
CA ASP A 56 -5.59 -9.86 -15.61
C ASP A 56 -5.90 -10.72 -14.39
N GLU A 57 -6.60 -11.84 -14.57
CA GLU A 57 -7.05 -12.75 -13.50
C GLU A 57 -5.91 -13.29 -12.60
N GLN A 58 -4.66 -13.20 -13.05
CA GLN A 58 -3.48 -13.76 -12.37
C GLN A 58 -2.43 -12.71 -12.01
N THR A 59 -2.54 -11.49 -12.53
CA THR A 59 -1.50 -10.46 -12.43
C THR A 59 -2.01 -9.19 -11.77
N LEU A 60 -1.39 -8.82 -10.66
CA LEU A 60 -1.61 -7.53 -9.97
C LEU A 60 -0.35 -6.67 -10.12
N ALA A 61 -0.51 -5.49 -10.69
CA ALA A 61 0.54 -4.47 -10.68
C ALA A 61 0.33 -3.56 -9.47
N ASN A 62 1.40 -3.20 -8.77
CA ASN A 62 1.38 -2.25 -7.66
C ASN A 62 2.42 -1.16 -7.91
N ARG A 63 2.01 0.09 -7.76
CA ARG A 63 2.89 1.26 -7.76
C ARG A 63 2.71 2.01 -6.45
N SER A 64 3.81 2.15 -5.72
CA SER A 64 3.88 2.79 -4.42
C SER A 64 4.72 4.05 -4.51
N SER A 65 4.21 5.15 -3.96
CA SER A 65 4.96 6.40 -3.78
C SER A 65 5.21 6.62 -2.29
N MET A 66 6.47 6.83 -1.91
CA MET A 66 6.89 7.09 -0.53
C MET A 66 7.14 8.58 -0.33
N THR A 67 6.51 9.18 0.67
CA THR A 67 6.73 10.57 1.03
C THR A 67 7.13 10.73 2.50
N LYS A 68 8.01 11.70 2.76
CA LYS A 68 8.40 12.13 4.11
C LYS A 68 8.33 13.65 4.16
N LEU A 69 7.61 14.19 5.14
CA LEU A 69 7.43 15.65 5.31
C LEU A 69 6.95 16.36 4.02
N GLY A 70 6.08 15.69 3.25
CA GLY A 70 5.54 16.22 1.98
C GLY A 70 6.47 16.12 0.78
N VAL A 71 7.67 15.56 0.93
CA VAL A 71 8.63 15.36 -0.16
C VAL A 71 8.66 13.88 -0.55
N GLU A 72 8.60 13.59 -1.85
CA GLU A 72 8.75 12.23 -2.36
C GLU A 72 10.19 11.76 -2.23
N ILE A 73 10.38 10.61 -1.60
CA ILE A 73 11.71 10.04 -1.29
C ILE A 73 11.97 8.74 -2.03
N GLY A 74 10.97 8.20 -2.75
CA GLY A 74 11.16 7.03 -3.59
C GLY A 74 9.86 6.46 -4.13
N GLN A 75 10.02 5.57 -5.11
CA GLN A 75 8.93 4.81 -5.72
C GLN A 75 9.29 3.33 -5.75
N ILE A 76 8.28 2.48 -5.58
CA ILE A 76 8.41 1.03 -5.71
C ILE A 76 7.36 0.57 -6.72
N THR A 77 7.77 -0.27 -7.67
CA THR A 77 6.84 -0.95 -8.56
C THR A 77 7.00 -2.45 -8.38
N LEU A 78 5.90 -3.13 -8.05
CA LEU A 78 5.85 -4.57 -7.87
C LEU A 78 4.83 -5.19 -8.83
N PHE A 79 5.12 -6.39 -9.29
CA PHE A 79 4.18 -7.23 -10.02
C PHE A 79 4.01 -8.54 -9.27
N PHE A 80 2.79 -8.82 -8.85
CA PHE A 80 2.42 -10.09 -8.25
C PHE A 80 1.78 -10.95 -9.33
N ARG A 81 2.33 -12.15 -9.54
CA ARG A 81 1.73 -13.14 -10.42
C ARG A 81 1.35 -14.37 -9.62
N LYS A 82 0.09 -14.76 -9.70
CA LYS A 82 -0.37 -16.04 -9.18
C LYS A 82 0.13 -17.14 -10.11
N THR A 83 1.19 -17.84 -9.72
CA THR A 83 1.58 -19.09 -10.36
C THR A 83 0.58 -20.16 -9.96
N GLY A 84 -0.06 -20.81 -10.93
CA GLY A 84 -0.98 -21.92 -10.67
C GLY A 84 -0.33 -23.06 -9.89
N LYS A 85 -1.15 -23.97 -9.36
CA LYS A 85 -0.68 -25.34 -9.10
C LYS A 85 -0.32 -26.01 -10.42
#